data_AF-A0A1M3BI38-F1
#
_entry.id   AF-A0A1M3BI38-F1
#
_cell.length_a   1.000
_cell.length_b   1.000
_cell.length_c   1.000
_cell.angle_alpha   90.00
_cell.angle_beta   90.00
_cell.angle_gamma   90.00
#
_symmetry.space_group_name_H-M   'P 1'
#
loop_
_entity.id
_entity.type
_entity.pdbx_description
1 polymer ?
#
loop_
_entity_poly.entity_id
_entity_poly.type
_entity_poly.pdbx_seq_one_letter_code
_entity_poly.pdbx_strand_id
1 'polypeptide(L)'
;MIRRLALAVGAAVLLAVPTAAAAAPGKEAGQGRKPAAKPEVPKATVKIDVGGLKGGKATILDTVPVTGTVSPYVEGQHVEVAFYLNGKQIAGRQVAIEPGPNETGTFESSVVVKESGKYAVAAKHVATPNLGGDSTVRKSWTVSFPKLNPGECSDVVGAFKSHLAEMGYVSGGGKCFTARLGREVLAYRKVNDMDRTKKAGPGLLKSVFENKGAYHVKYPDAGEHVEAPLALQVLVLIKGGKPFAIYPISSGKPSTPTITGHYEFYRQEPGYNSEGMYYSFYWHNGYAVHGYHEVPNYAASHGCLRTFIADQPRIYEQLHFGESIFVF
;
A
#
# COMPACT_ATOMS: atom_id res chain seq x y z
N MET A 1 -24.76 28.09 22.12
CA MET A 1 -25.84 27.80 23.09
C MET A 1 -25.49 26.52 23.82
N ILE A 2 -25.22 26.61 25.12
CA ILE A 2 -24.79 25.51 25.99
C ILE A 2 -26.03 24.97 26.71
N ARG A 3 -26.27 23.66 26.72
CA ARG A 3 -27.21 23.02 27.65
C ARG A 3 -26.54 21.86 28.38
N ARG A 4 -26.41 22.05 29.69
CA ARG A 4 -25.98 21.10 30.71
C ARG A 4 -27.14 20.16 31.06
N LEU A 5 -26.87 18.91 31.38
CA LEU A 5 -27.75 18.07 32.19
C LEU A 5 -26.94 17.39 33.31
N ALA A 6 -27.57 17.28 34.48
CA ALA A 6 -26.96 17.15 35.80
C ALA A 6 -26.83 15.69 36.29
N LEU A 7 -25.95 15.54 37.30
CA LEU A 7 -25.67 14.37 38.13
C LEU A 7 -26.90 13.83 38.89
N ALA A 8 -26.88 12.52 39.16
CA ALA A 8 -27.50 11.93 40.35
C ALA A 8 -26.49 11.00 41.04
N VAL A 9 -26.27 11.25 42.34
CA VAL A 9 -25.41 10.50 43.27
C VAL A 9 -26.29 9.54 44.06
N GLY A 10 -25.86 8.29 44.23
CA GLY A 10 -26.47 7.32 45.15
C GLY A 10 -25.40 6.72 46.06
N ALA A 11 -25.52 6.96 47.36
CA ALA A 11 -24.69 6.41 48.43
C ALA A 11 -25.52 5.44 49.29
N ALA A 12 -24.93 4.31 49.71
CA ALA A 12 -25.43 3.46 50.78
C ALA A 12 -24.22 2.71 51.41
N VAL A 13 -23.67 3.21 52.52
CA VAL A 13 -23.91 2.82 53.92
C VAL A 13 -23.28 1.47 54.30
N LEU A 14 -22.15 1.57 55.00
CA LEU A 14 -21.46 0.53 55.76
C LEU A 14 -22.17 0.32 57.11
N LEU A 15 -22.41 -0.93 57.49
CA LEU A 15 -22.79 -1.32 58.85
C LEU A 15 -21.72 -2.27 59.42
N ALA A 16 -21.13 -1.84 60.53
CA ALA A 16 -20.23 -2.61 61.38
C ALA A 16 -20.92 -2.88 62.72
N VAL A 17 -20.86 -4.12 63.22
CA VAL A 17 -21.14 -4.49 64.62
C VAL A 17 -20.35 -5.78 64.96
N PRO A 18 -20.16 -6.17 66.24
CA PRO A 18 -18.84 -6.29 66.84
C PRO A 18 -18.42 -7.73 67.16
N THR A 19 -17.15 -7.86 67.51
CA THR A 19 -16.49 -9.06 68.04
C THR A 19 -17.09 -9.53 69.38
N ALA A 20 -17.36 -10.84 69.48
CA ALA A 20 -17.46 -11.56 70.75
C ALA A 20 -16.46 -12.72 70.73
N ALA A 21 -15.54 -12.72 71.68
CA ALA A 21 -14.62 -13.82 71.95
C ALA A 21 -15.28 -14.78 72.97
N ALA A 22 -15.26 -16.09 72.70
CA ALA A 22 -15.48 -17.11 73.71
C ALA A 22 -14.79 -18.43 73.32
N ALA A 23 -13.83 -18.80 74.18
CA ALA A 23 -13.35 -20.12 74.60
C ALA A 23 -13.18 -21.28 73.59
N ALA A 24 -11.94 -21.77 73.51
CA ALA A 24 -11.62 -23.14 73.09
C ALA A 24 -12.04 -24.16 74.16
N PRO A 25 -12.50 -25.36 73.75
CA PRO A 25 -11.79 -26.55 74.20
C PRO A 25 -11.68 -27.65 73.12
N GLY A 26 -10.70 -28.54 73.31
CA GLY A 26 -10.73 -29.89 72.76
C GLY A 26 -9.82 -30.15 71.55
N LYS A 27 -8.57 -30.54 71.82
CA LYS A 27 -7.77 -31.32 70.88
C LYS A 27 -8.44 -32.69 70.71
N GLU A 28 -9.10 -32.92 69.58
CA GLU A 28 -9.26 -34.26 69.03
C GLU A 28 -8.30 -34.42 67.85
N ALA A 29 -7.40 -35.38 68.00
CA ALA A 29 -6.43 -35.78 66.99
C ALA A 29 -7.13 -36.50 65.84
N GLY A 30 -7.74 -35.73 64.93
CA GLY A 30 -8.15 -36.21 63.63
C GLY A 30 -6.94 -36.31 62.71
N GLN A 31 -6.61 -37.52 62.26
CA GLN A 31 -5.68 -37.78 61.16
C GLN A 31 -6.20 -37.12 59.89
N GLY A 32 -5.89 -35.83 59.71
CA GLY A 32 -6.24 -35.06 58.52
C GLY A 32 -5.37 -35.51 57.35
N ARG A 33 -6.00 -36.18 56.39
CA ARG A 33 -5.49 -36.44 55.04
C ARG A 33 -4.64 -35.26 54.56
N LYS A 34 -3.37 -35.52 54.25
CA LYS A 34 -2.51 -34.62 53.47
C LYS A 34 -3.35 -34.09 52.29
N PRO A 35 -3.44 -32.76 52.07
CA PRO A 35 -4.12 -32.23 50.89
C PRO A 35 -3.54 -32.93 49.67
N ALA A 36 -4.39 -33.61 48.89
CA ALA A 36 -3.96 -34.16 47.61
C ALA A 36 -3.34 -32.99 46.83
N ALA A 37 -2.07 -33.14 46.45
CA ALA A 37 -1.39 -32.14 45.65
C ALA A 37 -2.26 -31.87 44.42
N LYS A 38 -2.63 -30.60 44.21
CA LYS A 38 -3.34 -30.18 42.99
C LYS A 38 -2.53 -30.71 41.80
N PRO A 39 -3.12 -31.40 40.81
CA PRO A 39 -2.38 -31.86 39.64
C PRO A 39 -1.60 -30.68 39.06
N GLU A 40 -0.28 -30.83 38.94
CA GLU A 40 0.57 -29.77 38.41
C GLU A 40 0.25 -29.60 36.93
N VAL A 41 -0.23 -28.41 36.55
CA VAL A 41 -0.60 -28.12 35.15
C VAL A 41 0.68 -28.11 34.32
N PRO A 42 0.79 -28.93 33.26
CA PRO A 42 2.00 -28.99 32.45
C PRO A 42 2.26 -27.63 31.80
N LYS A 43 3.54 -27.24 31.66
CA LYS A 43 3.92 -26.01 30.95
C LYS A 43 3.80 -26.24 29.44
N ALA A 44 3.18 -25.33 28.71
CA ALA A 44 3.25 -25.33 27.25
C ALA A 44 4.64 -24.90 26.77
N THR A 45 5.03 -25.40 25.62
CA THR A 45 6.08 -24.83 24.77
C THR A 45 5.49 -24.56 23.39
N VAL A 46 5.49 -23.30 22.97
CA VAL A 46 5.01 -22.85 21.66
C VAL A 46 6.20 -22.54 20.77
N LYS A 47 6.18 -23.06 19.55
CA LYS A 47 7.17 -22.75 18.50
C LYS A 47 6.45 -22.36 17.23
N ILE A 48 7.09 -21.50 16.44
CA ILE A 48 6.60 -21.07 15.12
C ILE A 48 7.72 -21.18 14.10
N ASP A 49 7.36 -21.40 12.85
CA ASP A 49 8.23 -21.26 11.69
C ASP A 49 7.55 -20.46 10.58
N VAL A 50 8.37 -19.74 9.79
CA VAL A 50 7.89 -18.83 8.76
C VAL A 50 8.40 -19.31 7.41
N GLY A 51 7.48 -19.80 6.58
CA GLY A 51 7.78 -20.34 5.27
C GLY A 51 7.75 -19.28 4.15
N GLY A 52 8.14 -19.69 2.95
CA GLY A 52 8.02 -18.87 1.74
C GLY A 52 9.00 -17.69 1.62
N LEU A 53 9.96 -17.56 2.55
CA LEU A 53 10.95 -16.47 2.53
C LEU A 53 12.17 -16.83 1.67
N LYS A 54 12.64 -15.87 0.87
CA LYS A 54 13.91 -15.94 0.12
C LYS A 54 14.92 -14.98 0.74
N GLY A 55 15.94 -15.52 1.42
CA GLY A 55 16.95 -14.70 2.10
C GLY A 55 16.38 -13.77 3.17
N GLY A 56 15.36 -14.24 3.91
CA GLY A 56 14.66 -13.44 4.94
C GLY A 56 13.70 -12.37 4.37
N LYS A 57 13.30 -12.50 3.10
CA LYS A 57 12.40 -11.58 2.42
C LYS A 57 11.19 -12.30 1.82
N ALA A 58 10.04 -11.64 1.87
CA ALA A 58 8.84 -12.04 1.13
C ALA A 58 8.61 -11.05 -0.03
N THR A 59 8.16 -11.52 -1.19
CA THR A 59 7.81 -10.61 -2.29
C THR A 59 6.51 -9.89 -1.94
N ILE A 60 6.38 -8.63 -2.36
CA ILE A 60 5.11 -7.91 -2.26
C ILE A 60 3.99 -8.75 -2.90
N LEU A 61 2.86 -8.83 -2.20
CA LEU A 61 1.68 -9.65 -2.45
C LEU A 61 1.84 -11.17 -2.30
N ASP A 62 3.02 -11.68 -1.91
CA ASP A 62 3.13 -13.09 -1.52
C ASP A 62 2.31 -13.35 -0.24
N THR A 63 1.78 -14.57 -0.15
CA THR A 63 1.23 -15.10 1.10
C THR A 63 2.34 -15.80 1.87
N VAL A 64 2.65 -15.31 3.06
CA VAL A 64 3.67 -15.90 3.94
C VAL A 64 3.00 -16.90 4.88
N PRO A 65 3.21 -18.21 4.70
CA PRO A 65 2.67 -19.21 5.61
C PRO A 65 3.47 -19.22 6.92
N VAL A 66 2.76 -19.48 8.01
CA VAL A 66 3.30 -19.64 9.35
C VAL A 66 2.75 -20.94 9.91
N THR A 67 3.64 -21.87 10.23
CA THR A 67 3.30 -23.09 10.93
C THR A 67 3.80 -23.00 12.36
N GLY A 68 3.17 -23.72 13.27
CA GLY A 68 3.64 -23.76 14.65
C GLY A 68 3.26 -25.04 15.35
N THR A 69 3.94 -25.27 16.47
CA THR A 69 3.71 -26.43 17.33
C THR A 69 3.51 -25.99 18.77
N VAL A 70 2.69 -26.74 19.50
CA VAL A 70 2.46 -26.62 20.94
C VAL A 70 2.71 -27.98 21.57
N SER A 71 3.54 -28.04 22.62
CA SER A 71 3.81 -29.29 23.35
C SER A 71 3.59 -29.09 24.85
N PRO A 72 2.90 -30.02 25.54
CA PRO A 72 2.14 -31.15 24.99
C PRO A 72 0.85 -30.73 24.28
N TYR A 73 0.28 -31.61 23.45
CA TYR A 73 -1.05 -31.45 22.86
C TYR A 73 -2.14 -31.62 23.92
N VAL A 74 -3.12 -30.71 23.92
CA VAL A 74 -4.36 -30.83 24.68
C VAL A 74 -5.50 -30.45 23.74
N GLU A 75 -6.52 -31.31 23.67
CA GLU A 75 -7.67 -31.13 22.78
C GLU A 75 -8.47 -29.85 23.12
N GLY A 76 -9.01 -29.20 22.08
CA GLY A 76 -9.86 -28.01 22.21
C GLY A 76 -9.10 -26.71 22.54
N GLN A 77 -7.77 -26.76 22.62
CA GLN A 77 -6.95 -25.58 22.87
C GLN A 77 -6.77 -24.72 21.61
N HIS A 78 -6.47 -23.44 21.82
CA HIS A 78 -6.22 -22.46 20.77
C HIS A 78 -4.92 -21.70 21.04
N VAL A 79 -4.33 -21.16 19.97
CA VAL A 79 -3.20 -20.24 20.04
C VAL A 79 -3.57 -18.90 19.41
N GLU A 80 -3.11 -17.81 20.01
CA GLU A 80 -3.23 -16.47 19.45
C GLU A 80 -2.03 -16.18 18.54
N VAL A 81 -2.26 -16.08 17.24
CA VAL A 81 -1.24 -15.69 16.24
C VAL A 81 -1.42 -14.23 15.89
N ALA A 82 -0.41 -13.41 16.18
CA ALA A 82 -0.41 -11.97 15.91
C ALA A 82 0.64 -11.60 14.86
N PHE A 83 0.20 -10.86 13.84
CA PHE A 83 1.06 -10.32 12.79
C PHE A 83 1.27 -8.82 12.98
N TYR A 84 2.46 -8.36 12.66
CA TYR A 84 2.90 -6.98 12.86
C TYR A 84 3.51 -6.41 11.59
N LEU A 85 3.31 -5.13 11.35
CA LEU A 85 4.02 -4.31 10.36
C LEU A 85 4.66 -3.13 11.07
N ASN A 86 5.99 -3.01 10.96
CA ASN A 86 6.77 -1.94 11.60
C ASN A 86 6.49 -1.83 13.12
N GLY A 87 6.25 -2.97 13.76
CA GLY A 87 5.95 -3.06 15.20
C GLY A 87 4.47 -2.89 15.57
N LYS A 88 3.63 -2.35 14.69
CA LYS A 88 2.18 -2.23 14.90
C LYS A 88 1.49 -3.54 14.52
N GLN A 89 0.59 -4.04 15.37
CA GLN A 89 -0.20 -5.23 15.05
C GLN A 89 -1.17 -4.93 13.90
N ILE A 90 -1.13 -5.75 12.86
CA ILE A 90 -1.99 -5.63 11.66
C ILE A 90 -3.05 -6.73 11.59
N ALA A 91 -2.83 -7.85 12.29
CA ALA A 91 -3.81 -8.92 12.40
C ALA A 91 -3.58 -9.71 13.70
N GLY A 92 -4.65 -10.27 14.26
CA GLY A 92 -4.62 -11.25 15.34
C GLY A 92 -5.65 -12.33 15.03
N ARG A 93 -5.29 -13.59 15.24
CA ARG A 93 -6.18 -14.74 14.99
C ARG A 93 -6.07 -15.73 16.13
N GLN A 94 -7.20 -16.24 16.59
CA GLN A 94 -7.24 -17.46 17.39
C GLN A 94 -7.32 -18.64 16.44
N VAL A 95 -6.35 -19.54 16.55
CA VAL A 95 -6.22 -20.73 15.69
C VAL A 95 -6.34 -21.96 16.58
N ALA A 96 -7.19 -22.89 16.20
CA ALA A 96 -7.33 -24.17 16.89
C ALA A 96 -6.03 -24.98 16.76
N ILE A 97 -5.67 -25.70 17.82
CA ILE A 97 -4.53 -26.61 17.83
C ILE A 97 -5.04 -27.99 17.43
N GLU A 98 -4.46 -28.55 16.37
CA GLU A 98 -4.79 -29.89 15.86
C GLU A 98 -3.76 -30.93 16.31
N PRO A 99 -4.10 -32.23 16.36
CA PRO A 99 -3.15 -33.28 16.72
C PRO A 99 -1.98 -33.35 15.72
N GLY A 100 -0.75 -33.40 16.24
CA GLY A 100 0.48 -33.57 15.48
C GLY A 100 1.31 -34.77 15.97
N PRO A 101 2.48 -35.00 15.36
CA PRO A 101 3.37 -36.09 15.75
C PRO A 101 3.96 -35.89 17.15
N ASN A 102 4.40 -36.97 17.79
CA ASN A 102 5.11 -36.94 19.08
C ASN A 102 4.34 -36.20 20.20
N GLU A 103 3.03 -36.41 20.30
CA GLU A 103 2.16 -35.78 21.30
C GLU A 103 2.22 -34.23 21.28
N THR A 104 2.59 -33.66 20.13
CA THR A 104 2.53 -32.21 19.91
C THR A 104 1.24 -31.84 19.19
N GLY A 105 0.76 -30.63 19.42
CA GLY A 105 -0.29 -30.03 18.62
C GLY A 105 0.31 -29.13 17.55
N THR A 106 -0.33 -29.01 16.40
CA THR A 106 0.07 -28.16 15.27
C THR A 106 -0.97 -27.10 15.00
N PHE A 107 -0.54 -25.96 14.46
CA PHE A 107 -1.44 -24.90 13.99
C PHE A 107 -0.83 -24.18 12.79
N GLU A 108 -1.69 -23.59 11.97
CA GLU A 108 -1.29 -22.85 10.77
C GLU A 108 -1.94 -21.47 10.68
N SER A 109 -1.23 -20.52 10.12
CA SER A 109 -1.74 -19.20 9.78
C SER A 109 -0.95 -18.61 8.62
N SER A 110 -1.37 -17.46 8.10
CA SER A 110 -0.66 -16.80 7.01
C SER A 110 -0.92 -15.30 6.90
N VAL A 111 -0.04 -14.54 6.26
CA VAL A 111 -0.29 -13.12 5.99
C VAL A 111 0.10 -12.76 4.58
N VAL A 112 -0.74 -11.97 3.91
CA VAL A 112 -0.42 -11.39 2.61
C VAL A 112 0.39 -10.11 2.81
N VAL A 113 1.53 -10.01 2.14
CA VAL A 113 2.45 -8.87 2.25
C VAL A 113 1.95 -7.73 1.36
N LYS A 114 1.08 -6.87 1.88
CA LYS A 114 0.43 -5.81 1.08
C LYS A 114 1.19 -4.49 1.02
N GLU A 115 2.02 -4.24 2.02
CA GLU A 115 2.73 -2.97 2.23
C GLU A 115 4.23 -3.20 2.37
N SER A 116 5.04 -2.18 2.07
CA SER A 116 6.48 -2.13 2.37
C SER A 116 6.73 -2.11 3.89
N GLY A 117 7.86 -2.66 4.34
CA GLY A 117 8.32 -2.54 5.72
C GLY A 117 8.88 -3.83 6.32
N LYS A 118 8.93 -3.86 7.66
CA LYS A 118 9.35 -5.02 8.44
C LYS A 118 8.13 -5.72 9.02
N TYR A 119 7.87 -6.93 8.56
CA TYR A 119 6.81 -7.78 9.08
C TYR A 119 7.35 -8.64 10.21
N ALA A 120 6.46 -9.02 11.12
CA ALA A 120 6.76 -10.03 12.11
C ALA A 120 5.52 -10.84 12.49
N VAL A 121 5.75 -12.02 13.04
CA VAL A 121 4.71 -12.87 13.63
C VAL A 121 5.17 -13.39 15.00
N ALA A 122 4.22 -13.48 15.92
CA ALA A 122 4.39 -14.18 17.19
C ALA A 122 3.14 -14.99 17.49
N ALA A 123 3.32 -16.09 18.21
CA ALA A 123 2.23 -16.92 18.71
C ALA A 123 2.25 -16.93 20.24
N LYS A 124 1.07 -16.99 20.84
CA LYS A 124 0.89 -17.07 22.28
C LYS A 124 -0.18 -18.11 22.61
N HIS A 125 0.16 -19.08 23.43
CA HIS A 125 -0.82 -19.93 24.10
C HIS A 125 -1.13 -19.30 25.47
N VAL A 126 -2.41 -18.98 25.70
CA VAL A 126 -2.86 -18.43 26.98
C VAL A 126 -3.09 -19.59 27.94
N ALA A 127 -2.62 -19.47 29.19
CA ALA A 127 -2.78 -20.51 30.19
C ALA A 127 -4.26 -20.90 30.36
N THR A 128 -4.53 -22.21 30.35
CA THR A 128 -5.82 -22.82 30.63
C THR A 128 -5.73 -23.73 31.85
N PRO A 129 -6.85 -24.23 32.40
CA PRO A 129 -6.81 -25.19 33.50
C PRO A 129 -6.00 -26.47 33.21
N ASN A 130 -5.82 -26.80 31.92
CA ASN A 130 -5.22 -28.06 31.47
C ASN A 130 -3.81 -27.88 30.89
N LEU A 131 -3.39 -26.65 30.58
CA LEU A 131 -2.10 -26.37 29.97
C LEU A 131 -1.63 -24.94 30.32
N GLY A 132 -0.42 -24.80 30.83
CA GLY A 132 0.18 -23.50 31.15
C GLY A 132 0.44 -22.67 29.88
N GLY A 133 0.55 -21.35 30.03
CA GLY A 133 0.76 -20.46 28.88
C GLY A 133 2.23 -20.35 28.47
N ASP A 134 2.45 -19.98 27.21
CA ASP A 134 3.76 -19.66 26.65
C ASP A 134 3.63 -18.70 25.45
N SER A 135 4.72 -18.03 25.08
CA SER A 135 4.74 -17.09 23.95
C SER A 135 6.06 -17.13 23.21
N THR A 136 5.99 -17.04 21.89
CA THR A 136 7.18 -17.03 21.05
C THR A 136 7.83 -15.65 21.00
N VAL A 137 9.15 -15.62 20.80
CA VAL A 137 9.80 -14.41 20.27
C VAL A 137 9.26 -14.10 18.87
N ARG A 138 9.26 -12.81 18.49
CA ARG A 138 8.82 -12.39 17.16
C ARG A 138 9.80 -12.89 16.11
N LYS A 139 9.32 -13.68 15.14
CA LYS A 139 10.04 -13.97 13.90
C LYS A 139 9.72 -12.87 12.88
N SER A 140 10.74 -12.22 12.32
CA SER A 140 10.56 -11.07 11.42
C SER A 140 11.20 -11.27 10.05
N TRP A 141 10.61 -10.63 9.04
CA TRP A 141 11.13 -10.59 7.68
C TRP A 141 10.93 -9.20 7.07
N THR A 142 11.55 -8.96 5.92
CA THR A 142 11.38 -7.71 5.15
C THR A 142 10.71 -7.97 3.81
N VAL A 143 10.25 -6.92 3.15
CA VAL A 143 9.60 -7.02 1.83
C VAL A 143 10.59 -6.77 0.71
N SER A 144 10.54 -7.61 -0.32
CA SER A 144 11.21 -7.39 -1.59
C SER A 144 10.23 -7.07 -2.70
N PHE A 145 10.66 -6.29 -3.68
CA PHE A 145 9.88 -5.93 -4.85
C PHE A 145 10.49 -6.59 -6.09
N PRO A 146 9.70 -7.21 -6.97
CA PRO A 146 10.22 -7.77 -8.21
C PRO A 146 10.51 -6.65 -9.22
N LYS A 147 11.18 -6.98 -10.33
CA LYS A 147 11.10 -6.17 -11.55
C LYS A 147 9.86 -6.62 -12.33
N LEU A 148 9.18 -5.70 -12.99
CA LEU A 148 8.08 -6.06 -13.90
C LEU A 148 8.57 -6.01 -15.34
N ASN A 149 8.15 -6.99 -16.14
CA ASN A 149 8.58 -7.11 -17.53
C ASN A 149 7.40 -6.81 -18.48
N PRO A 150 7.66 -6.21 -19.66
CA PRO A 150 6.62 -6.03 -20.67
C PRO A 150 5.92 -7.36 -21.01
N GLY A 151 4.59 -7.35 -21.08
CA GLY A 151 3.77 -8.53 -21.34
C GLY A 151 3.45 -9.40 -20.11
N GLU A 152 4.15 -9.22 -18.98
CA GLU A 152 3.85 -9.94 -17.75
C GLU A 152 2.45 -9.59 -17.22
N CYS A 153 1.72 -10.59 -16.73
CA CYS A 153 0.44 -10.41 -16.05
C CYS A 153 0.50 -11.00 -14.63
N SER A 154 0.31 -10.18 -13.61
CA SER A 154 0.35 -10.61 -12.20
C SER A 154 -0.44 -9.67 -11.30
N ASP A 155 -0.77 -10.14 -10.09
CA ASP A 155 -1.41 -9.28 -9.07
C ASP A 155 -0.52 -8.09 -8.71
N VAL A 156 0.81 -8.27 -8.73
CA VAL A 156 1.78 -7.19 -8.49
C VAL A 156 1.67 -6.10 -9.57
N VAL A 157 1.54 -6.48 -10.84
CA VAL A 157 1.33 -5.51 -11.92
C VAL A 157 -0.01 -4.78 -11.73
N GLY A 158 -1.08 -5.49 -11.36
CA GLY A 158 -2.39 -4.87 -11.08
C GLY A 158 -2.35 -3.86 -9.94
N ALA A 159 -1.71 -4.20 -8.82
CA ALA A 159 -1.52 -3.31 -7.69
C ALA A 159 -0.61 -2.12 -8.03
N PHE A 160 0.48 -2.37 -8.76
CA PHE A 160 1.38 -1.31 -9.24
C PHE A 160 0.64 -0.27 -10.09
N LYS A 161 -0.24 -0.73 -10.99
CA LYS A 161 -1.10 0.15 -11.80
C LYS A 161 -2.08 0.96 -10.97
N SER A 162 -2.65 0.34 -9.93
CA SER A 162 -3.59 0.99 -9.01
C SER A 162 -2.90 2.12 -8.24
N HIS A 163 -1.72 1.86 -7.67
CA HIS A 163 -0.92 2.90 -7.00
C HIS A 163 -0.44 4.01 -7.94
N LEU A 164 -0.08 3.68 -9.19
CA LEU A 164 0.21 4.71 -10.20
C LEU A 164 -1.03 5.59 -10.46
N ALA A 165 -2.21 5.00 -10.57
CA ALA A 165 -3.45 5.74 -10.80
C ALA A 165 -3.83 6.66 -9.62
N GLU A 166 -3.57 6.24 -8.38
CA GLU A 166 -3.73 7.07 -7.18
C GLU A 166 -2.89 8.37 -7.24
N MET A 167 -1.77 8.34 -7.96
CA MET A 167 -0.89 9.49 -8.17
C MET A 167 -1.15 10.26 -9.49
N GLY A 168 -2.19 9.90 -10.24
CA GLY A 168 -2.56 10.56 -11.50
C GLY A 168 -1.87 10.00 -12.76
N TYR A 169 -1.11 8.91 -12.66
CA TYR A 169 -0.56 8.21 -13.83
C TYR A 169 -1.57 7.23 -14.40
N VAL A 170 -1.88 7.36 -15.68
CA VAL A 170 -3.12 6.80 -16.22
C VAL A 170 -2.90 5.44 -16.86
N SER A 171 -2.45 4.49 -16.04
CA SER A 171 -1.95 3.16 -16.45
C SER A 171 -3.01 2.17 -16.95
N GLY A 172 -4.29 2.50 -16.77
CA GLY A 172 -5.44 1.68 -17.14
C GLY A 172 -5.69 0.54 -16.15
N GLY A 173 -6.81 -0.17 -16.32
CA GLY A 173 -7.18 -1.31 -15.48
C GLY A 173 -6.52 -2.64 -15.89
N GLY A 174 -6.79 -3.70 -15.14
CA GLY A 174 -6.30 -5.06 -15.41
C GLY A 174 -4.86 -5.31 -14.94
N LYS A 175 -4.41 -6.56 -15.05
CA LYS A 175 -3.21 -7.07 -14.36
C LYS A 175 -1.98 -7.22 -15.25
N CYS A 176 -2.00 -6.72 -16.49
CA CYS A 176 -0.91 -6.92 -17.46
C CYS A 176 -0.09 -5.66 -17.71
N PHE A 177 1.22 -5.86 -17.94
CA PHE A 177 2.18 -4.81 -18.31
C PHE A 177 2.06 -4.55 -19.81
N THR A 178 1.16 -3.64 -20.16
CA THR A 178 0.91 -3.22 -21.54
C THR A 178 1.88 -2.10 -21.98
N ALA A 179 1.88 -1.80 -23.28
CA ALA A 179 2.60 -0.63 -23.81
C ALA A 179 2.16 0.69 -23.15
N ARG A 180 0.87 0.80 -22.74
CA ARG A 180 0.35 1.93 -21.97
C ARG A 180 1.02 2.04 -20.60
N LEU A 181 1.10 0.95 -19.82
CA LEU A 181 1.85 0.96 -18.57
C LEU A 181 3.32 1.37 -18.78
N GLY A 182 3.96 0.92 -19.87
CA GLY A 182 5.31 1.34 -20.21
C GLY A 182 5.45 2.86 -20.41
N ARG A 183 4.45 3.53 -21.00
CA ARG A 183 4.44 4.99 -21.14
C ARG A 183 4.19 5.69 -19.81
N GLU A 184 3.36 5.13 -18.93
CA GLU A 184 3.19 5.68 -17.57
C GLU A 184 4.45 5.51 -16.72
N VAL A 185 5.17 4.40 -16.85
CA VAL A 185 6.48 4.23 -16.21
C VAL A 185 7.47 5.27 -16.72
N LEU A 186 7.44 5.60 -18.01
CA LEU A 186 8.24 6.69 -18.56
C LEU A 186 7.82 8.05 -17.99
N ALA A 187 6.52 8.33 -17.86
CA ALA A 187 6.02 9.55 -17.25
C ALA A 187 6.45 9.68 -15.78
N TYR A 188 6.27 8.63 -14.98
CA TYR A 188 6.72 8.58 -13.59
C TYR A 188 8.21 8.88 -13.48
N ARG A 189 9.01 8.22 -14.31
CA ARG A 189 10.47 8.40 -14.31
C ARG A 189 10.87 9.81 -14.69
N LYS A 190 10.17 10.41 -15.66
CA LYS A 190 10.37 11.82 -16.05
C LYS A 190 10.00 12.80 -14.93
N VAL A 191 8.86 12.61 -14.25
CA VAL A 191 8.45 13.43 -13.10
C VAL A 191 9.48 13.39 -11.97
N ASN A 192 10.12 12.23 -11.78
CA ASN A 192 11.05 11.97 -10.69
C ASN A 192 12.53 12.11 -11.08
N ASP A 193 12.83 12.78 -12.19
CA ASP A 193 14.20 13.02 -12.70
C ASP A 193 15.07 11.75 -12.77
N MET A 194 14.47 10.64 -13.21
CA MET A 194 15.15 9.36 -13.42
C MET A 194 15.49 9.15 -14.90
N ASP A 195 16.35 8.16 -15.20
CA ASP A 195 16.63 7.79 -16.60
C ASP A 195 15.34 7.55 -17.37
N ARG A 196 15.20 8.19 -18.53
CA ARG A 196 13.97 8.17 -19.33
C ARG A 196 13.84 6.86 -20.09
N THR A 197 13.40 5.81 -19.40
CA THR A 197 13.16 4.46 -19.95
C THR A 197 11.78 3.95 -19.52
N LYS A 198 11.34 2.81 -20.06
CA LYS A 198 10.06 2.17 -19.67
C LYS A 198 10.26 1.04 -18.66
N LYS A 199 11.42 0.97 -17.98
CA LYS A 199 11.78 -0.14 -17.07
C LYS A 199 11.22 0.09 -15.66
N ALA A 200 10.40 -0.84 -15.19
CA ALA A 200 9.86 -0.87 -13.83
C ALA A 200 10.67 -1.83 -12.94
N GLY A 201 11.80 -1.35 -12.44
CA GLY A 201 12.68 -2.12 -11.55
C GLY A 201 12.22 -2.11 -10.08
N PRO A 202 12.85 -2.92 -9.21
CA PRO A 202 12.47 -3.06 -7.80
C PRO A 202 12.36 -1.76 -7.01
N GLY A 203 13.29 -0.82 -7.22
CA GLY A 203 13.29 0.48 -6.52
C GLY A 203 12.14 1.39 -6.94
N LEU A 204 11.76 1.37 -8.23
CA LEU A 204 10.61 2.11 -8.74
C LEU A 204 9.32 1.50 -8.17
N LEU A 205 9.19 0.18 -8.21
CA LEU A 205 8.04 -0.51 -7.62
C LEU A 205 7.87 -0.19 -6.14
N LYS A 206 8.96 -0.29 -5.36
CA LYS A 206 8.96 0.09 -3.94
C LYS A 206 8.45 1.52 -3.74
N SER A 207 8.93 2.47 -4.55
CA SER A 207 8.53 3.88 -4.43
C SER A 207 7.03 4.07 -4.71
N VAL A 208 6.51 3.41 -5.74
CA VAL A 208 5.08 3.46 -6.08
C VAL A 208 4.20 2.83 -5.00
N PHE A 209 4.59 1.67 -4.45
CA PHE A 209 3.87 1.05 -3.31
C PHE A 209 3.98 1.86 -2.00
N GLU A 210 4.95 2.76 -1.90
CA GLU A 210 5.07 3.72 -0.80
C GLU A 210 4.36 5.05 -1.12
N ASN A 211 3.59 5.11 -2.20
CA ASN A 211 2.90 6.30 -2.71
C ASN A 211 3.84 7.50 -2.90
N LYS A 212 5.07 7.24 -3.37
CA LYS A 212 6.08 8.25 -3.68
C LYS A 212 6.14 8.47 -5.18
N GLY A 213 6.48 9.71 -5.55
CA GLY A 213 6.71 10.11 -6.92
C GLY A 213 5.51 10.67 -7.67
N ALA A 214 4.48 11.11 -6.93
CA ALA A 214 3.43 11.95 -7.45
C ALA A 214 3.99 13.30 -7.95
N TYR A 215 3.36 13.86 -8.98
CA TYR A 215 3.72 15.18 -9.48
C TYR A 215 3.30 16.28 -8.50
N HIS A 216 4.18 17.26 -8.30
CA HIS A 216 3.89 18.45 -7.49
C HIS A 216 3.33 19.56 -8.38
N VAL A 217 2.03 19.82 -8.26
CA VAL A 217 1.32 20.86 -9.02
C VAL A 217 1.86 22.23 -8.66
N LYS A 218 2.26 23.01 -9.65
CA LYS A 218 2.83 24.35 -9.47
C LYS A 218 1.75 25.41 -9.25
N TYR A 219 0.58 25.24 -9.85
CA TYR A 219 -0.56 26.16 -9.78
C TYR A 219 -1.82 25.47 -9.23
N PRO A 220 -1.82 25.02 -7.96
CA PRO A 220 -2.91 24.21 -7.41
C PRO A 220 -4.28 24.92 -7.39
N ASP A 221 -4.29 26.25 -7.38
CA ASP A 221 -5.49 27.07 -7.29
C ASP A 221 -6.01 27.56 -8.65
N ALA A 222 -5.39 27.16 -9.77
CA ALA A 222 -5.77 27.59 -11.13
C ALA A 222 -7.02 26.87 -11.70
N GLY A 223 -7.76 26.13 -10.89
CA GLY A 223 -8.90 25.34 -11.34
C GLY A 223 -8.49 24.12 -12.17
N GLU A 224 -9.31 23.73 -13.15
CA GLU A 224 -8.97 22.70 -14.13
C GLU A 224 -8.04 23.29 -15.19
N HIS A 225 -6.85 22.72 -15.34
CA HIS A 225 -5.80 23.27 -16.18
C HIS A 225 -4.74 22.22 -16.54
N VAL A 226 -3.86 22.62 -17.44
CA VAL A 226 -2.71 21.83 -17.89
C VAL A 226 -1.41 22.47 -17.42
N GLU A 227 -0.48 21.66 -16.91
CA GLU A 227 0.91 22.04 -16.73
C GLU A 227 1.82 21.24 -17.67
N ALA A 228 2.76 21.94 -18.31
CA ALA A 228 3.76 21.37 -19.19
C ALA A 228 5.18 21.77 -18.72
N PRO A 229 5.72 21.10 -17.69
CA PRO A 229 7.12 21.25 -17.28
C PRO A 229 8.05 20.69 -18.37
N LEU A 230 8.63 21.58 -19.18
CA LEU A 230 9.51 21.26 -20.30
C LEU A 230 10.78 20.56 -19.85
N ALA A 231 11.33 20.91 -18.67
CA ALA A 231 12.50 20.21 -18.12
C ALA A 231 12.21 18.72 -17.91
N LEU A 232 11.01 18.39 -17.38
CA LEU A 232 10.57 17.02 -17.11
C LEU A 232 10.06 16.31 -18.37
N GLN A 233 9.64 17.05 -19.40
CA GLN A 233 9.04 16.50 -20.63
C GLN A 233 7.77 15.69 -20.34
N VAL A 234 6.87 16.26 -19.54
CA VAL A 234 5.53 15.70 -19.28
C VAL A 234 4.43 16.74 -19.50
N LEU A 235 3.22 16.25 -19.80
CA LEU A 235 1.97 17.00 -19.84
C LEU A 235 1.11 16.51 -18.67
N VAL A 236 0.70 17.40 -17.79
CA VAL A 236 -0.03 17.10 -16.57
C VAL A 236 -1.39 17.78 -16.66
N LEU A 237 -2.47 17.00 -16.66
CA LEU A 237 -3.83 17.53 -16.59
C LEU A 237 -4.29 17.47 -15.14
N ILE A 238 -4.79 18.59 -14.64
CA ILE A 238 -5.00 18.86 -13.23
C ILE A 238 -6.44 19.30 -13.02
N LYS A 239 -7.07 18.79 -11.96
CA LYS A 239 -8.41 19.20 -11.53
C LYS A 239 -8.48 19.21 -10.01
N GLY A 240 -8.96 20.30 -9.43
CA GLY A 240 -9.03 20.45 -7.97
C GLY A 240 -7.66 20.36 -7.28
N GLY A 241 -6.63 20.96 -7.89
CA GLY A 241 -5.26 20.99 -7.35
C GLY A 241 -4.53 19.64 -7.39
N LYS A 242 -5.06 18.63 -8.07
CA LYS A 242 -4.46 17.29 -8.17
C LYS A 242 -4.33 16.84 -9.63
N PRO A 243 -3.22 16.18 -10.01
CA PRO A 243 -3.12 15.53 -11.31
C PRO A 243 -4.16 14.42 -11.42
N PHE A 244 -4.94 14.42 -12.50
CA PHE A 244 -5.79 13.27 -12.87
C PHE A 244 -5.23 12.53 -14.08
N ALA A 245 -4.34 13.16 -14.85
CA ALA A 245 -3.61 12.50 -15.92
C ALA A 245 -2.20 13.08 -16.12
N ILE A 246 -1.22 12.21 -16.33
CA ILE A 246 0.18 12.59 -16.63
C ILE A 246 0.65 11.82 -17.84
N TYR A 247 1.14 12.51 -18.87
CA TYR A 247 1.61 11.93 -20.11
C TYR A 247 3.05 12.31 -20.41
N PRO A 248 3.89 11.37 -20.90
CA PRO A 248 5.20 11.73 -21.40
C PRO A 248 5.07 12.44 -22.75
N ILE A 249 5.81 13.54 -22.93
CA ILE A 249 5.83 14.32 -24.18
C ILE A 249 7.23 14.46 -24.78
N SER A 250 7.29 14.99 -26.01
CA SER A 250 8.49 15.55 -26.63
C SER A 250 8.19 16.98 -27.10
N SER A 251 8.82 17.96 -26.45
CA SER A 251 8.61 19.39 -26.74
C SER A 251 9.54 19.89 -27.86
N GLY A 252 9.53 21.20 -28.11
CA GLY A 252 10.37 21.88 -29.10
C GLY A 252 11.86 21.81 -28.77
N LYS A 253 12.68 21.40 -29.75
CA LYS A 253 14.15 21.37 -29.65
C LYS A 253 14.73 22.78 -29.50
N PRO A 254 16.00 22.95 -29.07
CA PRO A 254 16.59 24.27 -28.81
C PRO A 254 16.51 25.27 -29.97
N SER A 255 16.58 24.81 -31.23
CA SER A 255 16.49 25.69 -32.41
C SER A 255 15.07 26.11 -32.79
N THR A 256 14.05 25.47 -32.21
CA THR A 256 12.62 25.79 -32.40
C THR A 256 11.88 25.48 -31.10
N PRO A 257 12.14 26.27 -30.04
CA PRO A 257 11.73 25.92 -28.68
C PRO A 257 10.21 26.02 -28.50
N THR A 258 9.69 25.25 -27.56
CA THR A 258 8.33 25.48 -27.04
C THR A 258 8.33 26.78 -26.23
N ILE A 259 7.37 27.66 -26.51
CA ILE A 259 7.19 28.90 -25.75
C ILE A 259 6.75 28.60 -24.31
N THR A 260 7.26 29.37 -23.36
CA THR A 260 6.84 29.32 -21.96
C THR A 260 5.80 30.41 -21.68
N GLY A 261 5.05 30.27 -20.59
CA GLY A 261 4.02 31.22 -20.18
C GLY A 261 2.69 30.56 -19.85
N HIS A 262 1.66 31.38 -19.72
CA HIS A 262 0.28 30.99 -19.51
C HIS A 262 -0.53 31.35 -20.75
N TYR A 263 -1.26 30.37 -21.27
CA TYR A 263 -2.11 30.49 -22.45
C TYR A 263 -3.44 29.77 -22.22
N GLU A 264 -4.34 29.86 -23.19
CA GLU A 264 -5.60 29.15 -23.21
C GLU A 264 -5.77 28.38 -24.52
N PHE A 265 -6.36 27.19 -24.44
CA PHE A 265 -6.66 26.41 -25.63
C PHE A 265 -7.77 27.07 -26.46
N TYR A 266 -7.50 27.38 -27.73
CA TYR A 266 -8.37 28.20 -28.58
C TYR A 266 -8.92 27.47 -29.81
N ARG A 267 -8.34 26.33 -30.19
CA ARG A 267 -8.73 25.56 -31.39
C ARG A 267 -8.44 24.09 -31.18
N GLN A 268 -9.31 23.23 -31.70
CA GLN A 268 -9.06 21.80 -31.82
C GLN A 268 -9.26 21.33 -33.27
N GLU A 269 -8.58 20.26 -33.64
CA GLU A 269 -8.65 19.66 -34.97
C GLU A 269 -8.55 18.13 -34.87
N PRO A 270 -9.61 17.39 -35.21
CA PRO A 270 -9.60 15.92 -35.12
C PRO A 270 -8.84 15.28 -36.29
N GLY A 271 -8.39 14.03 -36.10
CA GLY A 271 -7.71 13.28 -37.16
C GLY A 271 -6.30 13.80 -37.46
N TYR A 272 -5.76 13.46 -38.64
CA TYR A 272 -4.47 13.95 -39.10
C TYR A 272 -4.63 15.24 -39.91
N ASN A 273 -3.80 16.25 -39.65
CA ASN A 273 -3.64 17.40 -40.53
C ASN A 273 -2.49 17.21 -41.55
N SER A 274 -2.25 18.22 -42.40
CA SER A 274 -1.19 18.20 -43.42
C SER A 274 0.22 18.02 -42.85
N GLU A 275 0.43 18.39 -41.59
CA GLU A 275 1.70 18.30 -40.87
C GLU A 275 1.88 16.95 -40.14
N GLY A 276 0.94 16.01 -40.32
CA GLY A 276 0.95 14.72 -39.63
C GLY A 276 0.64 14.80 -38.14
N MET A 277 0.08 15.91 -37.65
CA MET A 277 -0.37 16.07 -36.28
C MET A 277 -1.71 15.35 -36.10
N TYR A 278 -1.75 14.38 -35.19
CA TYR A 278 -2.94 13.59 -34.90
C TYR A 278 -3.72 14.22 -33.73
N TYR A 279 -5.01 14.53 -33.92
CA TYR A 279 -5.91 15.09 -32.90
C TYR A 279 -5.28 16.29 -32.16
N SER A 280 -5.20 17.44 -32.81
CA SER A 280 -4.46 18.59 -32.32
C SER A 280 -5.32 19.52 -31.47
N PHE A 281 -4.80 19.96 -30.32
CA PHE A 281 -5.40 21.01 -29.50
C PHE A 281 -4.41 22.18 -29.35
N TYR A 282 -4.75 23.31 -29.97
CA TYR A 282 -3.88 24.48 -30.12
C TYR A 282 -4.07 25.48 -28.98
N TRP A 283 -2.97 26.02 -28.45
CA TRP A 283 -2.99 27.03 -27.37
C TRP A 283 -2.33 28.36 -27.72
N HIS A 284 -1.51 28.45 -28.77
CA HIS A 284 -0.95 29.71 -29.24
C HIS A 284 -0.44 29.63 -30.67
N ASN A 285 -0.82 30.49 -31.62
CA ASN A 285 -0.19 30.65 -32.95
C ASN A 285 0.33 29.35 -33.63
N GLY A 286 -0.45 28.25 -33.59
CA GLY A 286 -0.06 26.94 -34.17
C GLY A 286 0.64 25.96 -33.22
N TYR A 287 1.09 26.39 -32.05
CA TYR A 287 1.56 25.52 -30.96
C TYR A 287 0.40 24.67 -30.43
N ALA A 288 0.58 23.34 -30.43
CA ALA A 288 -0.48 22.39 -30.11
C ALA A 288 -0.01 21.16 -29.32
N VAL A 289 -0.95 20.55 -28.58
CA VAL A 289 -0.80 19.22 -27.98
C VAL A 289 -1.33 18.29 -29.05
N HIS A 290 -0.49 17.39 -29.55
CA HIS A 290 -0.91 16.50 -30.63
C HIS A 290 -0.15 15.17 -30.59
N GLY A 291 -0.78 14.14 -31.12
CA GLY A 291 -0.17 12.85 -31.35
C GLY A 291 0.83 12.95 -32.51
N TYR A 292 1.94 12.23 -32.40
CA TYR A 292 2.94 12.16 -33.46
C TYR A 292 3.57 10.77 -33.55
N HIS A 293 4.03 10.39 -34.74
CA HIS A 293 4.62 9.06 -34.99
C HIS A 293 5.92 8.85 -34.23
N GLU A 294 6.66 9.92 -33.97
CA GLU A 294 7.91 9.90 -33.20
C GLU A 294 7.81 10.78 -31.94
N VAL A 295 7.95 10.16 -30.77
CA VAL A 295 7.95 10.83 -29.47
C VAL A 295 9.19 10.38 -28.70
N PRO A 296 10.35 10.98 -28.96
CA PRO A 296 11.57 10.62 -28.26
C PRO A 296 11.53 11.08 -26.81
N ASN A 297 12.48 10.59 -26.00
CA ASN A 297 12.58 10.93 -24.59
C ASN A 297 13.24 12.30 -24.32
N TYR A 298 13.42 13.13 -25.34
CA TYR A 298 14.02 14.46 -25.31
C TYR A 298 13.22 15.42 -26.20
N ALA A 299 13.51 16.71 -26.12
CA ALA A 299 12.84 17.74 -26.93
C ALA A 299 13.28 17.67 -28.40
N ALA A 300 12.33 17.41 -29.31
CA ALA A 300 12.60 17.15 -30.73
C ALA A 300 11.61 17.79 -31.70
N SER A 301 10.53 18.40 -31.20
CA SER A 301 9.51 19.03 -32.05
C SER A 301 9.95 20.40 -32.57
N HIS A 302 9.09 21.02 -33.38
CA HIS A 302 9.24 22.41 -33.83
C HIS A 302 8.49 23.43 -32.96
N GLY A 303 8.14 23.06 -31.72
CA GLY A 303 7.47 23.92 -30.74
C GLY A 303 6.28 23.25 -30.06
N CYS A 304 5.58 22.37 -30.77
CA CYS A 304 4.43 21.63 -30.24
C CYS A 304 4.82 20.63 -29.12
N LEU A 305 3.83 20.23 -28.33
CA LEU A 305 3.98 19.16 -27.33
C LEU A 305 3.50 17.86 -27.96
N ARG A 306 4.46 17.05 -28.45
CA ARG A 306 4.15 15.75 -29.07
C ARG A 306 3.81 14.72 -27.99
N THR A 307 2.71 14.01 -28.18
CA THR A 307 2.27 12.88 -27.35
C THR A 307 2.26 11.59 -28.19
N PHE A 308 2.19 10.43 -27.54
CA PHE A 308 2.04 9.17 -28.25
C PHE A 308 0.66 9.10 -28.92
N ILE A 309 0.61 8.72 -30.20
CA ILE A 309 -0.66 8.53 -30.95
C ILE A 309 -1.65 7.67 -30.17
N ALA A 310 -1.18 6.64 -29.47
CA ALA A 310 -2.02 5.74 -28.68
C ALA A 310 -2.65 6.38 -27.43
N ASP A 311 -2.12 7.50 -26.95
CA ASP A 311 -2.69 8.25 -25.82
C ASP A 311 -3.48 9.48 -26.28
N GLN A 312 -3.17 10.01 -27.47
CA GLN A 312 -3.70 11.30 -27.90
C GLN A 312 -5.22 11.39 -27.97
N PRO A 313 -5.99 10.39 -28.47
CA PRO A 313 -7.45 10.49 -28.47
C PRO A 313 -8.02 10.77 -27.08
N ARG A 314 -7.47 10.09 -26.06
CA ARG A 314 -7.85 10.32 -24.66
C ARG A 314 -7.42 11.71 -24.17
N ILE A 315 -6.23 12.17 -24.54
CA ILE A 315 -5.78 13.54 -24.19
C ILE A 315 -6.73 14.56 -24.82
N TYR A 316 -7.06 14.39 -26.09
CA TYR A 316 -7.94 15.27 -26.86
C TYR A 316 -9.34 15.36 -26.25
N GLU A 317 -9.89 14.24 -25.76
CA GLU A 317 -11.18 14.20 -25.05
C GLU A 317 -11.13 14.86 -23.66
N GLN A 318 -9.95 14.90 -23.03
CA GLN A 318 -9.74 15.44 -21.69
C GLN A 318 -9.43 16.95 -21.67
N LEU A 319 -9.06 17.53 -22.81
CA LEU A 319 -8.77 18.95 -22.95
C LEU A 319 -10.02 19.74 -23.34
N HIS A 320 -10.11 20.98 -22.87
CA HIS A 320 -11.27 21.83 -23.11
C HIS A 320 -10.89 23.19 -23.72
N PHE A 321 -11.81 23.75 -24.51
CA PHE A 321 -11.68 25.13 -24.99
C PHE A 321 -11.68 26.12 -23.82
N GLY A 322 -10.79 27.11 -23.86
CA GLY A 322 -10.61 28.08 -22.79
C GLY A 322 -9.91 27.53 -21.55
N GLU A 323 -9.54 26.24 -21.53
CA GLU A 323 -8.75 25.67 -20.45
C GLU A 323 -7.34 26.28 -20.46
N SER A 324 -6.82 26.59 -19.27
CA SER A 324 -5.49 27.16 -19.12
C SER A 324 -4.40 26.11 -19.35
N ILE A 325 -3.33 26.51 -20.03
CA ILE A 325 -2.07 25.75 -20.08
C ILE A 325 -0.91 26.62 -19.59
N PHE A 326 -0.18 26.09 -18.60
CA PHE A 326 1.04 26.68 -18.07
C PHE A 326 2.25 25.90 -18.58
N VAL A 327 3.12 26.55 -19.33
CA VAL A 327 4.32 25.95 -19.92
C VAL A 327 5.56 26.56 -19.28
N PHE A 328 6.46 25.74 -18.72
CA PHE A 328 7.64 26.23 -17.98
C PHE A 328 8.82 25.26 -17.96
#